data_AF-A0AAV9GBE7-F1
#
_entry.id   AF-A0AAV9GBE7-F1
#
_cell.length_a   1.000
_cell.length_b   1.000
_cell.length_c   1.000
_cell.angle_alpha   90.00
_cell.angle_beta   90.00
_cell.angle_gamma   90.00
#
_symmetry.space_group_name_H-M   'P 1'
#
loop_
_entity.id
_entity.type
_entity.pdbx_description
1 polymer ?
#
loop_
_entity_poly.entity_id
_entity_poly.type
_entity_poly.pdbx_seq_one_letter_code
_entity_poly.pdbx_strand_id
1 'polypeptide(L)'
;MANDDATDHFAAFCVFFAPVAFLHVLAIWLQKPWFARLRFASIIPFAVAGALTTKLFNPIQVMWWASDVNGPLRAIFGLASVAQVFAASWTVVVWFILIVLKKRAEGTRTEAQVLGRKRSTAYFYLLLVDLAIVACLLASIAVGSASFPWTIAGCDNKEYAESRMTLGVMRAARDSDRFAACRRGVIIQIMSLISVVLIGLQNIRMFPLINLPTALRFAIFFAIRLLRKPGLKRKDLEQGGATSEKTQSIEEEVTKLVEKHPHYSDLLTVFETSKGAAASEHIEVMAEKCCWGQKSQCWACDGVICDSCKVMRSSIPLPRTTDHIAGCYAICTSCYLVKGTSQPAKFSATLNPTDLSKQHHGCSKMQPKVVNKEVALCLACSRRSPQENSADREDREVCMLARTLMRRILCSKCEKPIPKEKRRWWICGAGDHECHWSGHEVPR
;
A
#
# COMPACT_ATOMS: atom_id res chain seq x y z
N MET A 1 -32.26 -48.32 4.40
CA MET A 1 -32.76 -46.92 4.34
C MET A 1 -31.75 -45.95 4.98
N ALA A 2 -30.47 -45.98 4.56
CA ALA A 2 -29.41 -45.11 5.11
C ALA A 2 -28.61 -44.38 4.01
N ASN A 3 -29.10 -44.38 2.77
CA ASN A 3 -28.41 -43.78 1.62
C ASN A 3 -28.74 -42.29 1.41
N ASP A 4 -29.72 -41.73 2.11
CA ASP A 4 -30.20 -40.37 1.84
C ASP A 4 -29.34 -39.27 2.51
N ASP A 5 -28.73 -39.55 3.67
CA ASP A 5 -27.99 -38.54 4.46
C ASP A 5 -26.75 -37.96 3.74
N ALA A 6 -26.05 -38.75 2.93
CA ALA A 6 -24.83 -38.30 2.25
C ALA A 6 -25.14 -37.37 1.05
N THR A 7 -26.23 -37.62 0.35
CA THR A 7 -26.76 -36.78 -0.73
C THR A 7 -27.30 -35.47 -0.19
N ASP A 8 -27.96 -35.49 0.97
CA ASP A 8 -28.54 -34.29 1.58
C ASP A 8 -27.46 -33.30 2.03
N HIS A 9 -26.34 -33.77 2.57
CA HIS A 9 -25.21 -32.91 2.93
C HIS A 9 -24.55 -32.25 1.71
N PHE A 10 -24.44 -32.95 0.58
CA PHE A 10 -23.87 -32.41 -0.66
C PHE A 10 -24.84 -31.45 -1.36
N ALA A 11 -26.14 -31.75 -1.35
CA ALA A 11 -27.17 -30.87 -1.90
C ALA A 11 -27.29 -29.58 -1.08
N ALA A 12 -27.34 -29.69 0.25
CA ALA A 12 -27.30 -28.53 1.13
C ALA A 12 -26.05 -27.69 0.88
N PHE A 13 -24.90 -28.33 0.67
CA PHE A 13 -23.68 -27.64 0.29
C PHE A 13 -23.82 -26.85 -1.03
N CYS A 14 -24.21 -27.48 -2.13
CA CYS A 14 -24.37 -26.80 -3.42
C CYS A 14 -25.34 -25.61 -3.34
N VAL A 15 -26.43 -25.76 -2.57
CA VAL A 15 -27.48 -24.74 -2.39
C VAL A 15 -26.98 -23.54 -1.59
N PHE A 16 -26.25 -23.73 -0.50
CA PHE A 16 -25.78 -22.62 0.34
C PHE A 16 -24.44 -22.04 -0.12
N PHE A 17 -23.59 -22.85 -0.73
CA PHE A 17 -22.21 -22.47 -1.01
C PHE A 17 -22.02 -21.75 -2.35
N ALA A 18 -22.60 -22.27 -3.43
CA ALA A 18 -22.44 -21.66 -4.77
C ALA A 18 -22.88 -20.19 -4.78
N PRO A 19 -23.99 -19.79 -4.11
CA PRO A 19 -24.35 -18.39 -3.98
C PRO A 19 -23.35 -17.57 -3.16
N VAL A 20 -22.82 -18.11 -2.05
CA VAL A 20 -21.86 -17.38 -1.20
C VAL A 20 -20.53 -17.16 -1.91
N ALA A 21 -20.02 -18.16 -2.63
CA ALA A 21 -18.82 -18.03 -3.46
C ALA A 21 -19.05 -17.07 -4.64
N PHE A 22 -20.18 -17.18 -5.33
CA PHE A 22 -20.57 -16.25 -6.40
C PHE A 22 -20.67 -14.81 -5.88
N LEU A 23 -21.30 -14.59 -4.73
CA LEU A 23 -21.38 -13.27 -4.10
C LEU A 23 -20.01 -12.72 -3.69
N HIS A 24 -19.06 -13.57 -3.27
CA HIS A 24 -17.69 -13.14 -3.01
C HIS A 24 -16.96 -12.72 -4.28
N VAL A 25 -17.06 -13.51 -5.35
CA VAL A 25 -16.45 -13.20 -6.66
C VAL A 25 -17.08 -11.95 -7.28
N LEU A 26 -18.41 -11.86 -7.29
CA LEU A 26 -19.15 -10.71 -7.79
C LEU A 26 -18.82 -9.46 -6.97
N ALA A 27 -18.74 -9.59 -5.65
CA ALA A 27 -18.36 -8.47 -4.82
C ALA A 27 -16.92 -8.02 -5.12
N ILE A 28 -15.98 -8.96 -5.34
CA ILE A 28 -14.60 -8.70 -5.81
C ILE A 28 -14.61 -7.86 -7.07
N TRP A 29 -15.34 -8.34 -8.07
CA TRP A 29 -15.46 -7.71 -9.36
C TRP A 29 -16.08 -6.30 -9.30
N LEU A 30 -17.13 -6.13 -8.48
CA LEU A 30 -17.86 -4.86 -8.34
C LEU A 30 -17.20 -3.84 -7.37
N GLN A 31 -16.08 -4.16 -6.74
CA GLN A 31 -15.39 -3.31 -5.75
C GLN A 31 -16.27 -2.74 -4.61
N LYS A 32 -17.45 -3.32 -4.34
CA LYS A 32 -18.40 -2.79 -3.36
C LYS A 32 -17.93 -2.99 -1.90
N PRO A 33 -18.27 -2.07 -0.97
CA PRO A 33 -17.86 -2.11 0.45
C PRO A 33 -18.60 -3.17 1.28
N TRP A 34 -19.08 -4.26 0.67
CA TRP A 34 -19.86 -5.32 1.32
C TRP A 34 -18.99 -6.32 2.10
N PHE A 35 -17.74 -5.97 2.37
CA PHE A 35 -16.73 -6.85 2.95
C PHE A 35 -17.17 -7.49 4.28
N ALA A 36 -17.77 -6.73 5.19
CA ALA A 36 -18.25 -7.27 6.46
C ALA A 36 -19.39 -8.28 6.27
N ARG A 37 -20.32 -8.03 5.33
CA ARG A 37 -21.44 -8.94 5.05
C ARG A 37 -20.97 -10.25 4.42
N LEU A 38 -19.98 -10.16 3.52
CA LEU A 38 -19.37 -11.34 2.90
C LEU A 38 -18.60 -12.19 3.92
N ARG A 39 -17.87 -11.53 4.82
CA ARG A 39 -17.20 -12.23 5.92
C ARG A 39 -18.21 -12.98 6.78
N PHE A 40 -19.33 -12.37 7.17
CA PHE A 40 -20.39 -13.07 7.88
C PHE A 40 -20.96 -14.26 7.09
N ALA A 41 -21.18 -14.11 5.78
CA ALA A 41 -21.69 -15.19 4.93
C ALA A 41 -20.73 -16.40 4.85
N SER A 42 -19.42 -16.22 5.06
CA SER A 42 -18.47 -17.35 5.09
C SER A 42 -18.56 -18.23 6.34
N ILE A 43 -19.35 -17.87 7.36
CA ILE A 43 -19.58 -18.73 8.54
C ILE A 43 -20.22 -20.06 8.12
N ILE A 44 -21.16 -20.02 7.18
CA ILE A 44 -21.93 -21.20 6.76
C ILE A 44 -21.00 -22.31 6.24
N PRO A 45 -20.12 -22.09 5.24
CA PRO A 45 -19.23 -23.14 4.77
C PRO A 45 -18.24 -23.62 5.84
N PHE A 46 -17.73 -22.74 6.71
CA PHE A 46 -16.83 -23.15 7.79
C PHE A 46 -17.52 -24.00 8.85
N ALA A 47 -18.75 -23.64 9.24
CA ALA A 47 -19.53 -24.38 10.22
C ALA A 47 -19.94 -25.76 9.70
N VAL A 48 -20.40 -25.84 8.44
CA VAL A 48 -20.75 -27.11 7.80
C VAL A 48 -19.52 -28.02 7.68
N ALA A 49 -18.39 -27.50 7.19
CA ALA A 49 -17.17 -28.27 7.07
C ALA A 49 -16.66 -28.74 8.45
N GLY A 50 -16.64 -27.83 9.44
CA GLY A 50 -16.20 -28.13 10.80
C GLY A 50 -17.06 -29.18 11.49
N ALA A 51 -18.38 -29.13 11.30
CA ALA A 51 -19.29 -30.15 11.82
C ALA A 51 -19.03 -31.53 11.20
N LEU A 52 -18.81 -31.59 9.89
CA LEU A 52 -18.52 -32.84 9.17
C LEU A 52 -17.19 -33.47 9.62
N THR A 53 -16.14 -32.66 9.73
CA THR A 53 -14.81 -33.12 10.15
C THR A 53 -14.79 -33.52 11.63
N THR A 54 -15.48 -32.78 12.50
CA THR A 54 -15.58 -33.10 13.94
C THR A 54 -16.36 -34.41 14.18
N LYS A 55 -17.46 -34.63 13.43
CA LYS A 55 -18.22 -35.88 13.49
C LYS A 55 -17.39 -37.11 13.13
N LEU A 56 -16.40 -36.96 12.24
CA LEU A 56 -15.46 -38.03 11.87
C LEU A 56 -14.28 -38.14 12.84
N PHE A 57 -13.81 -37.01 13.37
CA PHE A 57 -12.63 -36.99 14.24
C PHE A 57 -12.85 -37.75 15.56
N ASN A 58 -13.99 -37.57 16.23
CA ASN A 58 -14.30 -38.26 17.49
C ASN A 58 -14.23 -39.80 17.37
N PRO A 59 -14.92 -40.46 16.43
CA PRO A 59 -14.82 -41.90 16.26
C PRO A 59 -13.43 -42.36 15.79
N ILE A 60 -12.70 -41.56 15.00
CA ILE A 60 -11.30 -41.85 14.60
C ILE A 60 -10.35 -41.81 15.82
N GLN A 61 -10.57 -40.89 16.76
CA GLN A 61 -9.78 -40.80 17.97
C GLN A 61 -10.00 -42.03 18.88
N VAL A 62 -11.25 -42.50 18.96
CA VAL A 62 -11.66 -43.63 19.81
C VAL A 62 -11.31 -44.99 19.19
N MET A 63 -11.02 -45.10 17.90
CA MET A 63 -10.61 -46.38 17.29
C MET A 63 -9.17 -46.79 17.71
N TRP A 64 -9.05 -47.90 18.44
CA TRP A 64 -7.81 -48.41 19.08
C TRP A 64 -6.80 -49.12 18.15
N TRP A 65 -7.06 -49.25 16.84
CA TRP A 65 -6.22 -50.08 15.95
C TRP A 65 -4.97 -49.37 15.40
N ALA A 66 -3.88 -50.13 15.27
CA ALA A 66 -2.60 -49.83 14.60
C ALA A 66 -2.16 -48.35 14.58
N SER A 67 -1.23 -48.02 15.49
CA SER A 67 -0.48 -46.76 15.62
C SER A 67 -0.22 -46.02 14.28
N ASP A 68 0.14 -46.77 13.23
CA ASP A 68 0.73 -46.22 12.01
C ASP A 68 -0.29 -45.58 11.05
N VAL A 69 -1.57 -45.96 11.11
CA VAL A 69 -2.63 -45.42 10.21
C VAL A 69 -3.40 -44.28 10.86
N ASN A 70 -3.47 -44.29 12.20
CA ASN A 70 -4.18 -43.29 12.98
C ASN A 70 -3.50 -41.92 12.96
N GLY A 71 -2.17 -41.86 12.83
CA GLY A 71 -1.43 -40.59 12.78
C GLY A 71 -1.90 -39.68 11.65
N PRO A 72 -1.83 -40.12 10.37
CA PRO A 72 -2.27 -39.33 9.23
C PRO A 72 -3.76 -38.97 9.23
N LEU A 73 -4.65 -39.91 9.60
CA LEU A 73 -6.10 -39.65 9.70
C LEU A 73 -6.42 -38.64 10.80
N ARG A 74 -5.81 -38.77 11.98
CA ARG A 74 -5.95 -37.79 13.07
C ARG A 74 -5.38 -36.44 12.68
N ALA A 75 -4.29 -36.41 11.92
CA ALA A 75 -3.73 -35.16 11.40
C ALA A 75 -4.69 -34.49 10.41
N ILE A 76 -5.22 -35.22 9.40
CA ILE A 76 -6.15 -34.67 8.41
C ILE A 76 -7.43 -34.16 9.11
N PHE A 77 -8.16 -35.04 9.79
CA PHE A 77 -9.48 -34.69 10.33
C PHE A 77 -9.38 -33.82 11.59
N GLY A 78 -8.30 -33.95 12.37
CA GLY A 78 -8.02 -33.09 13.52
C GLY A 78 -7.63 -31.67 13.12
N LEU A 79 -6.67 -31.51 12.19
CA LEU A 79 -6.29 -30.18 11.71
C LEU A 79 -7.45 -29.50 10.97
N ALA A 80 -8.17 -30.24 10.12
CA ALA A 80 -9.32 -29.69 9.41
C ALA A 80 -10.45 -29.28 10.37
N SER A 81 -10.81 -30.12 11.34
CA SER A 81 -11.87 -29.79 12.30
C SER A 81 -11.53 -28.59 13.16
N VAL A 82 -10.33 -28.58 13.77
CA VAL A 82 -9.87 -27.45 14.58
C VAL A 82 -9.82 -26.18 13.74
N ALA A 83 -9.24 -26.22 12.54
CA ALA A 83 -9.14 -25.05 11.68
C ALA A 83 -10.51 -24.53 11.23
N GLN A 84 -11.47 -25.40 10.90
CA GLN A 84 -12.78 -24.99 10.40
C GLN A 84 -13.71 -24.48 11.51
N VAL A 85 -13.73 -25.15 12.67
CA VAL A 85 -14.49 -24.67 13.85
C VAL A 85 -13.93 -23.34 14.34
N PHE A 86 -12.60 -23.22 14.38
CA PHE A 86 -11.95 -21.97 14.71
C PHE A 86 -12.24 -20.90 13.66
N ALA A 87 -12.18 -21.22 12.36
CA ALA A 87 -12.50 -20.28 11.28
C ALA A 87 -13.95 -19.76 11.37
N ALA A 88 -14.92 -20.61 11.68
CA ALA A 88 -16.31 -20.19 11.87
C ALA A 88 -16.45 -19.18 13.02
N SER A 89 -15.87 -19.50 14.18
CA SER A 89 -15.88 -18.64 15.37
C SER A 89 -15.12 -17.33 15.13
N TRP A 90 -13.95 -17.43 14.52
CA TRP A 90 -13.10 -16.30 14.15
C TRP A 90 -13.83 -15.36 13.21
N THR A 91 -14.55 -15.89 12.23
CA THR A 91 -15.31 -15.10 11.26
C THR A 91 -16.34 -14.18 11.94
N VAL A 92 -17.02 -14.67 12.99
CA VAL A 92 -17.94 -13.86 13.82
C VAL A 92 -17.18 -12.74 14.54
N VAL A 93 -16.04 -13.07 15.16
CA VAL A 93 -15.19 -12.11 15.86
C VAL A 93 -14.69 -11.02 14.90
N VAL A 94 -14.21 -11.40 13.73
CA VAL A 94 -13.74 -10.45 12.71
C VAL A 94 -14.89 -9.59 12.20
N TRP A 95 -16.07 -10.16 11.96
CA TRP A 95 -17.25 -9.40 11.58
C TRP A 95 -17.58 -8.31 12.61
N PHE A 96 -17.57 -8.65 13.89
CA PHE A 96 -17.79 -7.68 14.97
C PHE A 96 -16.70 -6.60 15.00
N ILE A 97 -15.42 -6.98 14.92
CA ILE A 97 -14.28 -6.04 14.86
C ILE A 97 -14.44 -5.07 13.69
N LEU A 98 -14.82 -5.56 12.50
CA LEU A 98 -15.04 -4.74 11.32
C LEU A 98 -16.19 -3.74 11.50
N ILE A 99 -17.28 -4.13 12.17
CA ILE A 99 -18.38 -3.22 12.52
C ILE A 99 -17.90 -2.13 13.47
N VAL A 100 -17.15 -2.50 14.52
CA VAL A 100 -16.62 -1.54 15.50
C VAL A 100 -15.65 -0.56 14.84
N LEU A 101 -14.74 -1.05 14.00
CA LEU A 101 -13.82 -0.22 13.24
C LEU A 101 -14.55 0.73 12.29
N LYS A 102 -15.62 0.26 11.64
CA LYS A 102 -16.46 1.09 10.76
C LYS A 102 -17.16 2.20 11.55
N LYS A 103 -17.85 1.87 12.65
CA LYS A 103 -18.54 2.86 13.51
C LYS A 103 -17.56 3.91 14.05
N ARG A 104 -16.36 3.49 14.45
CA ARG A 104 -15.32 4.41 14.97
C ARG A 104 -14.80 5.36 13.88
N ALA A 105 -14.72 4.90 12.63
CA ALA A 105 -14.33 5.74 11.50
C ALA A 105 -15.40 6.78 11.15
N GLU A 106 -16.69 6.41 11.25
CA GLU A 106 -17.83 7.31 10.98
C GLU A 106 -17.95 8.45 12.02
N GLY A 107 -17.57 8.21 13.27
CA GLY A 107 -17.57 9.23 14.34
C GLY A 107 -16.46 10.30 14.27
N THR A 108 -15.50 10.17 13.34
CA THR A 108 -14.35 11.09 13.20
C THR A 108 -14.37 11.91 11.89
N ARG A 109 -15.56 12.18 11.35
CA ARG A 109 -15.73 12.84 10.05
C ARG A 109 -15.35 14.34 10.07
N THR A 110 -14.15 14.64 9.60
CA THR A 110 -13.88 15.79 8.73
C THR A 110 -13.48 15.25 7.35
N GLU A 111 -14.09 15.79 6.29
CA GLU A 111 -14.10 15.24 4.92
C GLU A 111 -12.71 15.03 4.29
N ALA A 112 -11.68 15.72 4.78
CA ALA A 112 -10.30 15.59 4.29
C ALA A 112 -9.65 14.22 4.59
N GLN A 113 -10.21 13.39 5.48
CA GLN A 113 -9.67 12.07 5.83
C GLN A 113 -10.17 10.91 4.95
N VAL A 114 -11.12 11.15 4.04
CA VAL A 114 -11.77 10.10 3.24
C VAL A 114 -10.84 9.51 2.16
N LEU A 115 -9.85 10.26 1.65
CA LEU A 115 -8.82 9.73 0.73
C LEU A 115 -7.59 9.14 1.44
N GLY A 116 -7.34 9.51 2.70
CA GLY A 116 -6.26 8.94 3.50
C GLY A 116 -6.71 7.68 4.23
N ARG A 117 -6.90 6.55 3.51
CA ARG A 117 -7.16 5.22 4.11
C ARG A 117 -6.18 4.99 5.28
N LYS A 118 -6.63 5.24 6.51
CA LYS A 118 -5.82 5.02 7.73
C LYS A 118 -5.58 3.53 7.84
N ARG A 119 -4.40 3.10 7.39
CA ARG A 119 -3.93 1.73 7.54
C ARG A 119 -3.95 1.38 9.03
N SER A 120 -4.63 0.30 9.40
CA SER A 120 -4.73 -0.13 10.80
C SER A 120 -3.87 -1.37 11.04
N THR A 121 -3.24 -1.43 12.21
CA THR A 121 -2.52 -2.62 12.69
C THR A 121 -3.50 -3.76 13.01
N ALA A 122 -4.78 -3.47 13.27
CA ALA A 122 -5.80 -4.50 13.48
C ALA A 122 -5.92 -5.43 12.25
N TYR A 123 -5.90 -4.87 11.03
CA TYR A 123 -5.95 -5.66 9.79
C TYR A 123 -4.72 -6.58 9.61
N PHE A 124 -3.58 -6.24 10.22
CA PHE A 124 -2.39 -7.09 10.19
C PHE A 124 -2.58 -8.35 11.05
N TYR A 125 -3.11 -8.21 12.27
CA TYR A 125 -3.42 -9.35 13.12
C TYR A 125 -4.52 -10.24 12.53
N LEU A 126 -5.51 -9.63 11.89
CA LEU A 126 -6.53 -10.37 11.13
C LEU A 126 -5.89 -11.24 10.03
N LEU A 127 -4.97 -10.66 9.24
CA LEU A 127 -4.25 -11.39 8.20
C LEU A 127 -3.40 -12.54 8.78
N LEU A 128 -2.70 -12.34 9.88
CA LEU A 128 -1.87 -13.39 10.48
C LEU A 128 -2.68 -14.61 10.91
N VAL A 129 -3.82 -14.38 11.57
CA VAL A 129 -4.70 -15.47 12.00
C VAL A 129 -5.31 -16.17 10.79
N ASP A 130 -5.74 -15.42 9.77
CA ASP A 130 -6.26 -15.99 8.53
C ASP A 130 -5.20 -16.85 7.80
N LEU A 131 -3.93 -16.41 7.77
CA LEU A 131 -2.83 -17.18 7.19
C LEU A 131 -2.52 -18.46 7.97
N ALA A 132 -2.61 -18.43 9.30
CA ALA A 132 -2.46 -19.62 10.13
C ALA A 132 -3.56 -20.66 9.85
N ILE A 133 -4.82 -20.21 9.74
CA ILE A 133 -5.94 -21.08 9.36
C ILE A 133 -5.70 -21.69 7.97
N VAL A 134 -5.29 -20.87 6.99
CA VAL A 134 -4.98 -21.34 5.63
C VAL A 134 -3.85 -22.37 5.65
N ALA A 135 -2.79 -22.16 6.43
CA ALA A 135 -1.69 -23.10 6.55
C ALA A 135 -2.16 -24.47 7.10
N CYS A 136 -3.00 -24.48 8.14
CA CYS A 136 -3.58 -25.71 8.68
C CYS A 136 -4.46 -26.44 7.65
N LEU A 137 -5.29 -25.71 6.91
CA LEU A 137 -6.13 -26.29 5.86
C LEU A 137 -5.30 -26.84 4.70
N LEU A 138 -4.27 -26.11 4.26
CA LEU A 138 -3.36 -26.58 3.21
C LEU A 138 -2.59 -27.83 3.63
N ALA A 139 -2.13 -27.91 4.88
CA ALA A 139 -1.52 -29.12 5.42
C ALA A 139 -2.50 -30.30 5.41
N SER A 140 -3.74 -30.09 5.85
CA SER A 140 -4.79 -31.13 5.78
C SER A 140 -5.08 -31.57 4.34
N ILE A 141 -5.12 -30.64 3.38
CA ILE A 141 -5.35 -30.95 1.97
C ILE A 141 -4.18 -31.73 1.39
N ALA A 142 -2.94 -31.31 1.68
CA ALA A 142 -1.74 -32.00 1.18
C ALA A 142 -1.70 -33.46 1.65
N VAL A 143 -1.93 -33.70 2.94
CA VAL A 143 -1.96 -35.06 3.50
C VAL A 143 -3.16 -35.84 2.96
N GLY A 144 -4.32 -35.20 2.82
CA GLY A 144 -5.50 -35.84 2.25
C GLY A 144 -5.32 -36.22 0.78
N SER A 145 -4.71 -35.37 -0.03
CA SER A 145 -4.60 -35.56 -1.49
C SER A 145 -3.79 -36.78 -1.89
N ALA A 146 -2.94 -37.28 -0.97
CA ALA A 146 -2.22 -38.54 -1.14
C ALA A 146 -3.10 -39.78 -0.90
N SER A 147 -4.34 -39.62 -0.45
CA SER A 147 -5.18 -40.72 0.04
C SER A 147 -6.61 -40.72 -0.46
N PHE A 148 -7.07 -39.62 -1.06
CA PHE A 148 -8.36 -39.54 -1.74
C PHE A 148 -8.17 -38.89 -3.11
N PRO A 149 -8.98 -39.28 -4.11
CA PRO A 149 -8.95 -38.66 -5.42
C PRO A 149 -9.54 -37.26 -5.39
N TRP A 150 -9.20 -36.43 -6.36
CA TRP A 150 -9.76 -35.07 -6.49
C TRP A 150 -11.17 -35.03 -7.09
N THR A 151 -11.65 -36.15 -7.64
CA THR A 151 -12.96 -36.26 -8.28
C THR A 151 -13.74 -37.45 -7.72
N ILE A 152 -15.07 -37.32 -7.67
CA ILE A 152 -15.95 -38.40 -7.19
C ILE A 152 -15.81 -39.64 -8.10
N ALA A 153 -15.69 -39.46 -9.42
CA ALA A 153 -15.44 -40.55 -10.36
C ALA A 153 -14.13 -41.29 -10.08
N GLY A 154 -13.15 -40.64 -9.46
CA GLY A 154 -11.90 -41.27 -9.05
C GLY A 154 -12.06 -42.28 -7.91
N CYS A 155 -13.21 -42.29 -7.20
CA CYS A 155 -13.48 -43.26 -6.14
C CYS A 155 -13.73 -44.67 -6.65
N ASP A 156 -13.98 -44.85 -7.95
CA ASP A 156 -14.08 -46.18 -8.59
C ASP A 156 -12.70 -46.84 -8.77
N ASN A 157 -11.61 -46.08 -8.65
CA ASN A 157 -10.28 -46.65 -8.68
C ASN A 157 -10.02 -47.47 -7.40
N LYS A 158 -9.73 -48.75 -7.62
CA LYS A 158 -9.45 -49.75 -6.58
C LYS A 158 -8.37 -49.29 -5.59
N GLU A 159 -7.36 -48.55 -6.03
CA GLU A 159 -6.29 -48.03 -5.17
C GLU A 159 -6.82 -47.11 -4.05
N TYR A 160 -7.74 -46.20 -4.39
CA TYR A 160 -8.35 -45.29 -3.42
C TYR A 160 -9.46 -45.97 -2.61
N ALA A 161 -10.25 -46.82 -3.24
CA ALA A 161 -11.32 -47.56 -2.57
C ALA A 161 -10.77 -48.53 -1.52
N GLU A 162 -9.64 -49.18 -1.79
CA GLU A 162 -8.97 -50.12 -0.86
C GLU A 162 -7.97 -49.44 0.07
N SER A 163 -7.81 -48.11 -0.04
CA SER A 163 -6.88 -47.37 0.80
C SER A 163 -7.23 -47.52 2.28
N ARG A 164 -6.20 -47.60 3.13
CA ARG A 164 -6.37 -47.68 4.58
C ARG A 164 -7.10 -46.45 5.14
N MET A 165 -6.99 -45.30 4.47
CA MET A 165 -7.71 -44.09 4.84
C MET A 165 -9.21 -44.18 4.55
N THR A 166 -9.60 -44.66 3.38
CA THR A 166 -11.02 -44.87 3.01
C THR A 166 -11.68 -45.86 3.98
N LEU A 167 -10.97 -46.93 4.35
CA LEU A 167 -11.46 -47.90 5.34
C LEU A 167 -11.63 -47.27 6.73
N GLY A 168 -10.72 -46.37 7.14
CA GLY A 168 -10.82 -45.61 8.38
C GLY A 168 -12.05 -44.69 8.40
N VAL A 169 -12.29 -43.97 7.31
CA VAL A 169 -13.48 -43.11 7.15
C VAL A 169 -14.76 -43.93 7.14
N MET A 170 -14.81 -45.04 6.41
CA MET A 170 -15.97 -45.93 6.34
C MET A 170 -16.40 -46.40 7.73
N ARG A 171 -15.44 -46.83 8.55
CA ARG A 171 -15.70 -47.26 9.93
C ARG A 171 -16.11 -46.11 10.84
N ALA A 172 -15.47 -44.95 10.70
CA ALA A 172 -15.78 -43.76 11.48
C ALA A 172 -17.18 -43.20 11.21
N ALA A 173 -17.57 -43.18 9.93
CA ALA A 173 -18.85 -42.69 9.46
C ALA A 173 -19.97 -43.74 9.53
N ARG A 174 -19.61 -45.02 9.75
CA ARG A 174 -20.51 -46.19 9.59
C ARG A 174 -21.15 -46.24 8.20
N ASP A 175 -20.37 -45.93 7.17
CA ASP A 175 -20.83 -46.00 5.79
C ASP A 175 -21.02 -47.46 5.36
N SER A 176 -22.04 -47.71 4.53
CA SER A 176 -22.40 -49.05 4.05
C SER A 176 -21.41 -49.62 3.04
N ASP A 177 -20.68 -48.76 2.34
CA ASP A 177 -19.69 -49.14 1.34
C ASP A 177 -18.49 -48.20 1.32
N ARG A 178 -17.42 -48.65 0.67
CA ARG A 178 -16.16 -47.91 0.53
C ARG A 178 -16.29 -46.71 -0.40
N PHE A 179 -17.24 -46.74 -1.32
CA PHE A 179 -17.47 -45.67 -2.28
C PHE A 179 -18.04 -44.41 -1.60
N ALA A 180 -19.01 -44.58 -0.71
CA ALA A 180 -19.59 -43.54 0.13
C ALA A 180 -18.52 -42.92 1.04
N ALA A 181 -17.67 -43.75 1.66
CA ALA A 181 -16.56 -43.29 2.49
C ALA A 181 -15.53 -42.47 1.70
N CYS A 182 -15.15 -42.93 0.50
CA CYS A 182 -14.28 -42.18 -0.39
C CYS A 182 -14.92 -40.85 -0.78
N ARG A 183 -16.18 -40.85 -1.20
CA ARG A 183 -16.93 -39.64 -1.57
C ARG A 183 -16.97 -38.62 -0.44
N ARG A 184 -17.17 -39.03 0.81
CA ARG A 184 -17.11 -38.14 1.99
C ARG A 184 -15.71 -37.53 2.16
N GLY A 185 -14.66 -38.33 2.00
CA GLY A 185 -13.27 -37.85 2.01
C GLY A 185 -13.00 -36.77 0.96
N VAL A 186 -13.43 -37.01 -0.29
CA VAL A 186 -13.34 -36.05 -1.40
C VAL A 186 -14.11 -34.76 -1.08
N ILE A 187 -15.33 -34.87 -0.56
CA ILE A 187 -16.14 -33.71 -0.16
C ILE A 187 -15.39 -32.85 0.86
N ILE A 188 -14.82 -33.46 1.90
CA ILE A 188 -14.09 -32.72 2.96
C ILE A 188 -12.84 -32.01 2.42
N GLN A 189 -12.14 -32.61 1.46
CA GLN A 189 -11.03 -31.95 0.78
C GLN A 189 -11.47 -30.75 -0.05
N ILE A 190 -12.52 -30.92 -0.85
CA ILE A 190 -13.09 -29.84 -1.66
C ILE A 190 -13.54 -28.69 -0.75
N MET A 191 -14.21 -28.98 0.38
CA MET A 191 -14.60 -27.99 1.39
C MET A 191 -13.41 -27.23 1.97
N SER A 192 -12.31 -27.94 2.25
CA SER A 192 -11.10 -27.34 2.79
C SER A 192 -10.43 -26.42 1.77
N LEU A 193 -10.34 -26.85 0.50
CA LEU A 193 -9.78 -26.05 -0.59
C LEU A 193 -10.58 -24.77 -0.83
N ILE A 194 -11.90 -24.90 -0.85
CA ILE A 194 -12.82 -23.78 -0.94
C ILE A 194 -12.63 -22.78 0.19
N SER A 195 -12.48 -23.28 1.41
CA SER A 195 -12.26 -22.44 2.60
C SER A 195 -10.99 -21.62 2.45
N VAL A 196 -9.92 -22.23 1.92
CA VAL A 196 -8.67 -21.55 1.58
C VAL A 196 -8.91 -20.44 0.53
N VAL A 197 -9.66 -20.73 -0.54
CA VAL A 197 -9.96 -19.73 -1.59
C VAL A 197 -10.72 -18.54 -1.00
N LEU A 198 -11.76 -18.78 -0.19
CA LEU A 198 -12.54 -17.70 0.43
C LEU A 198 -11.69 -16.82 1.34
N ILE A 199 -10.87 -17.43 2.22
CA ILE A 199 -9.98 -16.69 3.10
C ILE A 199 -8.93 -15.91 2.30
N GLY A 200 -8.34 -16.52 1.26
CA GLY A 200 -7.38 -15.87 0.36
C GLY A 200 -7.97 -14.66 -0.36
N LEU A 201 -9.17 -14.80 -0.93
CA LEU A 201 -9.90 -13.72 -1.59
C LEU A 201 -10.23 -12.57 -0.62
N GLN A 202 -10.61 -12.88 0.62
CA GLN A 202 -10.81 -11.87 1.65
C GLN A 202 -9.51 -11.14 2.01
N ASN A 203 -8.39 -11.86 2.12
CA ASN A 203 -7.07 -11.31 2.44
C ASN A 203 -6.55 -10.37 1.35
N ILE A 204 -6.73 -10.70 0.06
CA ILE A 204 -6.34 -9.84 -1.06
C ILE A 204 -7.02 -8.47 -0.94
N ARG A 205 -8.28 -8.44 -0.49
CA ARG A 205 -9.04 -7.19 -0.29
C ARG A 205 -8.64 -6.43 0.95
N MET A 206 -8.21 -7.12 2.00
CA MET A 206 -7.70 -6.48 3.21
C MET A 206 -6.31 -5.91 3.00
N PHE A 207 -5.49 -6.49 2.13
CA PHE A 207 -4.08 -6.14 1.94
C PHE A 207 -3.80 -4.62 1.80
N PRO A 208 -4.56 -3.84 1.01
CA PRO A 208 -4.34 -2.39 0.89
C PRO A 208 -4.61 -1.59 2.18
N LEU A 209 -5.36 -2.17 3.13
CA LEU A 209 -5.75 -1.57 4.40
C LEU A 209 -4.77 -1.89 5.54
N ILE A 210 -3.81 -2.78 5.32
CA ILE A 210 -2.90 -3.28 6.36
C ILE A 210 -1.79 -2.27 6.66
N ASN A 211 -1.64 -1.92 7.94
CA ASN A 211 -0.44 -1.25 8.42
C ASN A 211 0.62 -2.28 8.80
N LEU A 212 1.41 -2.73 7.81
CA LEU A 212 2.51 -3.65 8.06
C LEU A 212 3.51 -3.04 9.07
N PRO A 213 3.99 -3.81 10.07
CA PRO A 213 5.11 -3.41 10.91
C PRO A 213 6.32 -3.00 10.07
N THR A 214 7.09 -2.02 10.53
CA THR A 214 8.22 -1.45 9.80
C THR A 214 9.22 -2.53 9.35
N ALA A 215 9.52 -3.50 10.21
CA ALA A 215 10.41 -4.63 9.89
C ALA A 215 9.91 -5.49 8.72
N LEU A 216 8.61 -5.81 8.68
CA LEU A 216 7.99 -6.57 7.60
C LEU A 216 7.91 -5.79 6.29
N ARG A 217 7.71 -4.46 6.35
CA ARG A 217 7.79 -3.60 5.16
C ARG A 217 9.16 -3.63 4.53
N PHE A 218 10.20 -3.54 5.36
CA PHE A 218 11.58 -3.67 4.89
C PHE A 218 11.85 -5.05 4.32
N ALA A 219 11.42 -6.13 4.99
CA ALA A 219 11.60 -7.50 4.50
C ALA A 219 10.87 -7.75 3.17
N ILE A 220 9.62 -7.30 3.01
CA ILE A 220 8.86 -7.43 1.76
C ILE A 220 9.50 -6.58 0.65
N PHE A 221 9.91 -5.35 0.95
CA PHE A 221 10.62 -4.51 -0.01
C PHE A 221 11.93 -5.16 -0.46
N PHE A 222 12.67 -5.75 0.47
CA PHE A 222 13.92 -6.46 0.19
C PHE A 222 13.68 -7.75 -0.60
N ALA A 223 12.65 -8.52 -0.27
CA ALA A 223 12.24 -9.71 -1.01
C ALA A 223 11.78 -9.36 -2.44
N ILE A 224 10.98 -8.30 -2.62
CA ILE A 224 10.59 -7.79 -3.95
C ILE A 224 11.82 -7.30 -4.72
N ARG A 225 12.78 -6.66 -4.04
CA ARG A 225 14.03 -6.20 -4.65
C ARG A 225 14.97 -7.34 -5.02
N LEU A 226 14.99 -8.43 -4.26
CA LEU A 226 15.75 -9.64 -4.54
C LEU A 226 15.10 -10.49 -5.65
N LEU A 227 13.76 -10.57 -5.65
CA LEU A 227 12.99 -11.29 -6.68
C LEU A 227 12.92 -10.50 -7.99
N ARG A 228 13.08 -9.17 -7.97
CA ARG A 228 13.36 -8.38 -9.17
C ARG A 228 14.81 -8.58 -9.58
N LYS A 229 15.05 -9.57 -10.44
CA LYS A 229 16.29 -9.64 -11.23
C LYS A 229 16.56 -8.26 -11.88
N PRO A 230 17.81 -7.76 -11.89
CA PRO A 230 18.17 -6.56 -12.63
C PRO A 230 18.21 -6.93 -14.12
N GLY A 231 17.09 -6.83 -14.83
CA GLY A 231 17.09 -7.15 -16.26
C GLY A 231 15.75 -7.33 -16.96
N LEU A 232 14.60 -7.36 -16.28
CA LEU A 232 13.32 -7.40 -17.00
C LEU A 232 12.70 -6.00 -17.10
N LYS A 233 12.67 -5.52 -18.35
CA LYS A 233 11.91 -4.36 -18.82
C LYS A 233 10.50 -4.38 -18.26
N ARG A 234 10.12 -3.22 -17.74
CA ARG A 234 8.80 -2.84 -17.24
C ARG A 234 7.82 -2.72 -18.42
N LYS A 235 7.38 -3.85 -18.96
CA LYS A 235 6.15 -3.93 -19.76
C LYS A 235 5.34 -5.11 -19.24
N ASP A 236 4.03 -4.92 -19.21
CA ASP A 236 3.00 -5.91 -18.89
C ASP A 236 2.65 -6.06 -17.41
N LEU A 237 2.10 -4.98 -16.83
CA LEU A 237 1.09 -5.09 -15.77
C LEU A 237 0.31 -3.78 -15.64
N GLU A 238 -0.40 -3.41 -16.70
CA GLU A 238 -1.54 -2.49 -16.63
C GLU A 238 -2.33 -2.55 -17.94
N GLN A 239 -3.12 -3.61 -18.12
CA GLN A 239 -4.29 -3.58 -18.99
C GLN A 239 -5.47 -4.18 -18.25
N GLY A 240 -6.43 -3.32 -17.94
CA GLY A 240 -7.64 -3.67 -17.21
C GLY A 240 -8.58 -2.48 -17.01
N GLY A 241 -8.91 -1.78 -18.11
CA GLY A 241 -10.23 -1.14 -18.30
C GLY A 241 -10.52 0.20 -17.61
N ALA A 242 -10.19 1.30 -18.29
CA ALA A 242 -10.99 2.55 -18.32
C ALA A 242 -10.42 3.49 -19.43
N THR A 243 -10.56 3.01 -20.65
CA THR A 243 -10.41 3.74 -21.92
C THR A 243 -11.58 4.71 -22.12
N SER A 244 -11.31 5.96 -22.53
CA SER A 244 -12.18 6.87 -23.31
C SER A 244 -12.18 8.31 -22.79
N GLU A 245 -12.18 8.55 -21.48
CA GLU A 245 -12.18 9.92 -20.92
C GLU A 245 -10.76 10.51 -20.81
N LYS A 246 -9.77 9.64 -20.58
CA LYS A 246 -8.36 10.00 -20.46
C LYS A 246 -7.76 10.51 -21.77
N THR A 247 -8.29 10.08 -22.92
CA THR A 247 -7.72 10.40 -24.23
C THR A 247 -7.99 11.87 -24.61
N GLN A 248 -9.20 12.39 -24.31
CA GLN A 248 -9.54 13.80 -24.53
C GLN A 248 -8.81 14.73 -23.55
N SER A 249 -8.66 14.34 -22.29
CA SER A 249 -7.92 15.14 -21.28
C SER A 249 -6.43 15.27 -21.60
N ILE A 250 -5.81 14.24 -22.20
CA ILE A 250 -4.39 14.25 -22.56
C ILE A 250 -4.16 15.09 -23.83
N GLU A 251 -5.09 15.06 -24.77
CA GLU A 251 -5.04 15.86 -26.01
C GLU A 251 -5.11 17.38 -25.70
N GLU A 252 -5.95 17.78 -24.74
CA GLU A 252 -6.02 19.15 -24.22
C GLU A 252 -4.77 19.57 -23.43
N GLU A 253 -4.19 18.65 -22.67
CA GLU A 253 -3.00 18.88 -21.85
C GLU A 253 -1.74 19.03 -22.71
N VAL A 254 -1.62 18.25 -23.78
CA VAL A 254 -0.52 18.30 -24.77
C VAL A 254 -0.62 19.55 -25.65
N THR A 255 -1.81 19.93 -26.09
CA THR A 255 -2.02 21.16 -26.88
C THR A 255 -1.63 22.40 -26.07
N LYS A 256 -1.97 22.46 -24.77
CA LYS A 256 -1.54 23.53 -23.85
C LYS A 256 -0.02 23.52 -23.57
N LEU A 257 0.63 22.37 -23.63
CA LEU A 257 2.08 22.22 -23.46
C LEU A 257 2.86 22.71 -24.68
N VAL A 258 2.32 22.52 -25.89
CA VAL A 258 2.93 22.99 -27.14
C VAL A 258 2.77 24.50 -27.35
N GLU A 259 1.65 25.09 -26.92
CA GLU A 259 1.50 26.55 -26.81
C GLU A 259 2.53 27.17 -25.85
N LYS A 260 2.92 26.45 -24.78
CA LYS A 260 3.91 26.90 -23.79
C LYS A 260 5.37 26.74 -24.24
N HIS A 261 5.65 25.97 -25.29
CA HIS A 261 6.99 25.77 -25.85
C HIS A 261 6.98 25.87 -27.39
N PRO A 262 6.98 27.09 -27.96
CA PRO A 262 6.70 27.32 -29.38
C PRO A 262 7.74 26.74 -30.37
N HIS A 263 8.84 26.18 -29.88
CA HIS A 263 9.86 25.48 -30.68
C HIS A 263 9.55 23.98 -30.88
N TYR A 264 8.50 23.46 -30.24
CA TYR A 264 8.00 22.09 -30.42
C TYR A 264 6.65 22.06 -31.16
N SER A 265 6.29 23.13 -31.89
CA SER A 265 5.02 23.23 -32.63
C SER A 265 4.83 22.13 -33.67
N ASP A 266 5.92 21.70 -34.31
CA ASP A 266 5.90 20.72 -35.39
C ASP A 266 5.58 19.29 -34.89
N LEU A 267 5.52 19.08 -33.58
CA LEU A 267 5.20 17.80 -32.95
C LEU A 267 3.70 17.60 -32.71
N LEU A 268 2.85 18.64 -32.80
CA LEU A 268 1.39 18.49 -32.69
C LEU A 268 0.81 17.70 -33.87
N THR A 269 1.28 17.95 -35.10
CA THR A 269 0.87 17.24 -36.32
C THR A 269 1.22 15.75 -36.28
N VAL A 270 2.26 15.38 -35.54
CA VAL A 270 2.66 13.98 -35.31
C VAL A 270 1.89 13.35 -34.14
N PHE A 271 1.48 14.16 -33.17
CA PHE A 271 0.63 13.75 -32.05
C PHE A 271 -0.80 13.39 -32.50
N GLU A 272 -1.38 14.18 -33.40
CA GLU A 272 -2.74 13.94 -33.94
C GLU A 272 -2.85 12.62 -34.71
N THR A 273 -1.76 12.20 -35.35
CA THR A 273 -1.72 10.96 -36.14
C THR A 273 -1.38 9.71 -35.31
N SER A 274 -0.91 9.85 -34.06
CA SER A 274 -0.48 8.72 -33.22
C SER A 274 -1.09 8.76 -31.80
N LYS A 275 -1.92 7.76 -31.47
CA LYS A 275 -2.73 7.70 -30.24
C LYS A 275 -1.90 7.71 -28.92
N GLY A 276 -1.62 8.92 -28.40
CA GLY A 276 -1.76 9.37 -27.00
C GLY A 276 -0.82 8.84 -25.89
N ALA A 277 -0.40 7.58 -25.89
CA ALA A 277 0.41 7.02 -24.78
C ALA A 277 1.89 6.83 -25.12
N ALA A 278 2.19 6.55 -26.39
CA ALA A 278 3.58 6.38 -26.86
C ALA A 278 4.32 7.73 -26.99
N ALA A 279 3.61 8.84 -27.12
CA ALA A 279 4.17 10.15 -27.40
C ALA A 279 4.72 10.88 -26.15
N SER A 280 4.13 10.68 -24.97
CA SER A 280 4.67 11.20 -23.69
C SER A 280 5.99 10.52 -23.30
N GLU A 281 6.08 9.21 -23.52
CA GLU A 281 7.33 8.45 -23.36
C GLU A 281 8.39 8.90 -24.40
N HIS A 282 7.98 9.27 -25.62
CA HIS A 282 8.87 9.86 -26.62
C HIS A 282 9.33 11.29 -26.28
N ILE A 283 8.54 12.11 -25.59
CA ILE A 283 8.94 13.46 -25.14
C ILE A 283 9.98 13.39 -24.02
N GLU A 284 9.84 12.48 -23.04
CA GLU A 284 10.88 12.24 -22.03
C GLU A 284 12.17 11.71 -22.66
N VAL A 285 12.07 10.81 -23.65
CA VAL A 285 13.21 10.33 -24.44
C VAL A 285 13.82 11.43 -25.34
N MET A 286 13.03 12.42 -25.80
CA MET A 286 13.54 13.56 -26.58
C MET A 286 14.18 14.65 -25.71
N ALA A 287 13.68 14.89 -24.49
CA ALA A 287 14.39 15.71 -23.49
C ALA A 287 15.73 15.07 -23.08
N GLU A 288 15.80 13.74 -23.11
CA GLU A 288 17.06 12.99 -23.00
C GLU A 288 17.97 13.23 -24.22
N LYS A 289 17.42 13.30 -25.44
CA LYS A 289 18.15 13.38 -26.73
C LYS A 289 18.40 14.79 -27.31
N CYS A 290 17.77 15.85 -26.82
CA CYS A 290 17.66 17.11 -27.58
C CYS A 290 18.99 17.83 -27.85
N CYS A 291 20.06 17.59 -27.08
CA CYS A 291 21.44 17.91 -27.48
C CYS A 291 22.43 16.93 -26.84
N TRP A 292 23.41 16.44 -27.58
CA TRP A 292 24.59 15.79 -27.01
C TRP A 292 25.46 16.89 -26.38
N GLY A 293 25.52 16.96 -25.05
CA GLY A 293 26.29 18.00 -24.36
C GLY A 293 26.07 18.02 -22.85
N GLN A 294 26.87 18.82 -22.14
CA GLN A 294 26.66 19.06 -20.72
C GLN A 294 25.33 19.79 -20.54
N LYS A 295 24.53 19.29 -19.59
CA LYS A 295 23.23 19.85 -19.22
C LYS A 295 23.39 20.55 -17.87
N SER A 296 22.78 21.71 -17.72
CA SER A 296 22.71 22.46 -16.48
C SER A 296 21.25 22.66 -16.05
N GLN A 297 21.03 23.16 -14.84
CA GLN A 297 19.70 23.50 -14.34
C GLN A 297 19.48 25.01 -14.45
N CYS A 298 18.30 25.41 -14.88
CA CYS A 298 17.87 26.80 -14.84
C CYS A 298 17.76 27.27 -13.39
N TRP A 299 18.45 28.37 -13.04
CA TRP A 299 18.50 28.90 -11.68
C TRP A 299 17.13 29.31 -11.12
N ALA A 300 16.23 29.81 -11.99
CA ALA A 300 14.88 30.23 -11.60
C ALA A 300 13.92 29.04 -11.45
N CYS A 301 13.73 28.27 -12.53
CA CYS A 301 12.68 27.24 -12.61
C CYS A 301 13.14 25.77 -12.45
N ASP A 302 14.43 25.51 -12.22
CA ASP A 302 15.05 24.17 -12.17
C ASP A 302 14.96 23.33 -13.46
N GLY A 303 14.42 23.88 -14.55
CA GLY A 303 14.35 23.20 -15.84
C GLY A 303 15.73 22.76 -16.33
N VAL A 304 15.84 21.52 -16.82
CA VAL A 304 17.07 21.01 -17.42
C VAL A 304 17.29 21.70 -18.76
N ILE A 305 18.44 22.36 -18.90
CA ILE A 305 18.82 23.15 -20.07
C ILE A 305 20.13 22.65 -20.65
N CYS A 306 20.18 22.55 -21.97
CA CYS A 306 21.43 22.30 -22.69
C CYS A 306 22.33 23.54 -22.64
N ASP A 307 23.65 23.35 -22.69
CA ASP A 307 24.61 24.45 -22.69
C ASP A 307 24.44 25.44 -23.85
N SER A 308 23.94 25.01 -25.01
CA SER A 308 23.60 25.89 -26.14
C SER A 308 22.34 26.72 -25.91
N CYS A 309 21.49 26.33 -24.95
CA CYS A 309 20.20 26.96 -24.68
C CYS A 309 20.19 27.77 -23.37
N LYS A 310 21.32 27.81 -22.65
CA LYS A 310 21.44 28.59 -21.42
C LYS A 310 21.86 30.02 -21.73
N VAL A 311 21.26 30.96 -21.01
CA VAL A 311 21.69 32.36 -20.99
C VAL A 311 22.27 32.63 -19.61
N MET A 312 23.52 33.07 -19.55
CA MET A 312 24.16 33.46 -18.30
C MET A 312 23.70 34.86 -17.91
N ARG A 313 23.30 35.03 -16.65
CA ARG A 313 22.97 36.35 -16.08
C ARG A 313 23.60 36.53 -14.72
N SER A 314 24.01 37.76 -14.43
CA SER A 314 24.49 38.22 -13.13
C SER A 314 23.53 39.26 -12.54
N SER A 315 23.79 39.70 -11.30
CA SER A 315 23.04 40.79 -10.65
C SER A 315 21.55 40.53 -10.45
N ILE A 316 21.14 39.26 -10.44
CA ILE A 316 19.77 38.88 -10.07
C ILE A 316 19.61 39.05 -8.55
N PRO A 317 18.54 39.68 -8.04
CA PRO A 317 18.27 39.72 -6.61
C PRO A 317 18.25 38.30 -6.02
N LEU A 318 18.82 38.14 -4.83
CA LEU A 318 18.73 36.87 -4.12
C LEU A 318 17.32 36.72 -3.52
N PRO A 319 16.70 35.52 -3.62
CA PRO A 319 15.42 35.25 -2.97
C PRO A 319 15.52 35.50 -1.48
N ARG A 320 14.50 36.11 -0.89
CA ARG A 320 14.49 36.43 0.55
C ARG A 320 14.50 35.16 1.42
N THR A 321 14.02 34.05 0.87
CA THR A 321 14.00 32.72 1.49
C THR A 321 15.38 32.09 1.63
N THR A 322 16.38 32.54 0.86
CA THR A 322 17.73 31.96 0.85
C THR A 322 18.34 31.96 2.25
N ASP A 323 18.22 33.06 2.98
CA ASP A 323 18.78 33.21 4.33
C ASP A 323 18.10 32.30 5.34
N HIS A 324 16.81 32.06 5.18
CA HIS A 324 16.08 31.14 6.04
C HIS A 324 16.42 29.68 5.75
N ILE A 325 16.61 29.32 4.48
CA ILE A 325 16.94 27.94 4.10
C ILE A 325 18.37 27.58 4.48
N ALA A 326 19.32 28.49 4.27
CA ALA A 326 20.73 28.25 4.56
C ALA A 326 21.11 28.54 6.03
N GLY A 327 20.44 29.52 6.66
CA GLY A 327 20.84 30.08 7.94
C GLY A 327 19.99 29.67 9.14
N CYS A 328 18.75 29.21 8.95
CA CYS A 328 17.89 28.79 10.05
C CYS A 328 17.88 27.28 10.23
N TYR A 329 17.92 26.83 11.49
CA TYR A 329 17.91 25.41 11.83
C TYR A 329 16.89 25.09 12.92
N ALA A 330 16.38 23.86 12.88
CA ALA A 330 15.35 23.40 13.81
C ALA A 330 15.94 22.74 15.07
N ILE A 331 15.34 23.04 16.22
CA ILE A 331 15.68 22.44 17.52
C ILE A 331 14.42 21.82 18.14
N CYS A 332 14.57 20.69 18.82
CA CYS A 332 13.49 20.06 19.58
C CYS A 332 13.21 20.80 20.89
N THR A 333 11.97 20.73 21.39
CA THR A 333 11.57 21.42 22.62
C THR A 333 12.49 21.12 23.81
N SER A 334 12.96 19.88 23.97
CA SER A 334 13.90 19.56 25.05
C SER A 334 15.23 20.30 24.90
N CYS A 335 15.81 20.35 23.71
CA CYS A 335 17.07 21.07 23.46
C CYS A 335 16.91 22.60 23.43
N TYR A 336 15.68 23.08 23.24
CA TYR A 336 15.34 24.49 23.39
C TYR A 336 15.26 24.88 24.87
N LEU A 337 14.62 24.05 25.72
CA LEU A 337 14.40 24.35 27.14
C LEU A 337 15.59 24.05 28.07
N VAL A 338 16.50 23.14 27.71
CA VAL A 338 17.57 22.63 28.61
C VAL A 338 18.80 23.56 28.74
N LYS A 339 18.82 24.74 28.09
CA LYS A 339 19.98 25.64 28.18
C LYS A 339 19.99 26.45 29.49
N GLY A 340 20.56 25.87 30.55
CA GLY A 340 20.82 26.50 31.85
C GLY A 340 21.80 27.69 31.85
N THR A 341 22.31 28.12 30.69
CA THR A 341 23.19 29.30 30.53
C THR A 341 22.78 30.19 29.36
N SER A 342 21.63 29.96 28.74
CA SER A 342 21.09 30.83 27.69
C SER A 342 19.59 30.96 27.91
N GLN A 343 19.15 32.16 28.22
CA GLN A 343 17.73 32.52 28.11
C GLN A 343 17.20 32.06 26.74
N PRO A 344 15.88 31.77 26.61
CA PRO A 344 15.27 31.61 25.28
C PRO A 344 15.80 32.71 24.37
N ALA A 345 16.19 32.31 23.15
CA ALA A 345 16.84 33.17 22.18
C ALA A 345 16.17 34.55 22.18
N LYS A 346 16.94 35.64 22.31
CA LYS A 346 16.37 36.98 22.57
C LYS A 346 15.22 37.24 21.59
N PHE A 347 14.08 37.66 22.12
CA PHE A 347 12.90 37.97 21.33
C PHE A 347 13.20 39.22 20.48
N SER A 348 13.82 39.05 19.33
CA SER A 348 14.19 40.15 18.43
C SER A 348 13.45 40.11 17.10
N ALA A 349 12.43 39.28 16.97
CA ALA A 349 11.62 39.21 15.76
C ALA A 349 10.50 40.23 15.84
N THR A 350 10.41 41.10 14.84
CA THR A 350 9.14 41.75 14.52
C THR A 350 8.06 40.68 14.47
N LEU A 351 6.98 40.85 15.24
CA LEU A 351 5.79 39.97 15.31
C LEU A 351 5.08 39.74 13.96
N ASN A 352 5.65 40.21 12.86
CA ASN A 352 5.14 40.04 11.51
C ASN A 352 5.79 38.83 10.81
N PRO A 353 5.14 37.65 10.79
CA PRO A 353 5.69 36.42 10.24
C PRO A 353 5.81 36.40 8.72
N THR A 354 5.23 37.39 8.01
CA THR A 354 5.25 37.48 6.54
C THR A 354 6.33 38.42 6.01
N ASP A 355 6.88 39.30 6.84
CA ASP A 355 7.95 40.21 6.43
C ASP A 355 9.32 39.54 6.62
N LEU A 356 9.65 38.65 5.68
CA LEU A 356 10.93 37.93 5.56
C LEU A 356 12.16 38.83 5.81
N SER A 357 12.12 40.05 5.27
CA SER A 357 13.24 41.00 5.30
C SER A 357 13.55 41.53 6.70
N LYS A 358 12.55 41.54 7.60
CA LYS A 358 12.69 42.05 8.96
C LYS A 358 13.05 40.98 9.99
N GLN A 359 12.97 39.70 9.62
CA GLN A 359 13.33 38.60 10.53
C GLN A 359 14.83 38.54 10.83
N HIS A 360 15.69 39.08 9.96
CA HIS A 360 17.15 39.07 10.10
C HIS A 360 17.78 40.47 10.18
N HIS A 361 17.01 41.51 10.51
CA HIS A 361 17.44 42.93 10.45
C HIS A 361 18.66 43.27 11.35
N GLY A 362 19.04 42.42 12.30
CA GLY A 362 20.21 42.58 13.18
C GLY A 362 21.25 41.46 13.10
N CYS A 363 21.21 40.62 12.08
CA CYS A 363 22.12 39.48 11.93
C CYS A 363 23.51 39.91 11.46
N SER A 364 24.56 39.40 12.11
CA SER A 364 25.97 39.70 11.80
C SER A 364 26.39 39.29 10.38
N LYS A 365 25.67 38.36 9.75
CA LYS A 365 25.89 37.92 8.37
C LYS A 365 24.76 38.45 7.49
N MET A 366 24.86 39.69 7.03
CA MET A 366 24.04 40.12 5.91
C MET A 366 24.60 39.46 4.64
N GLN A 367 23.83 38.56 4.04
CA GLN A 367 24.18 38.00 2.74
C GLN A 367 24.15 39.08 1.65
N PRO A 368 24.90 38.88 0.55
CA PRO A 368 24.79 39.76 -0.61
C PRO A 368 23.32 39.85 -1.05
N LYS A 369 22.88 41.04 -1.46
CA LYS A 369 21.49 41.26 -1.93
C LYS A 369 21.25 40.70 -3.34
N VAL A 370 22.33 40.37 -4.04
CA VAL A 370 22.32 39.90 -5.42
C VAL A 370 23.21 38.67 -5.57
N VAL A 371 22.95 37.87 -6.59
CA VAL A 371 23.80 36.72 -6.90
C VAL A 371 25.16 37.20 -7.39
N ASN A 372 26.21 36.89 -6.64
CA ASN A 372 27.59 37.30 -6.92
C ASN A 372 28.26 36.55 -8.09
N LYS A 373 27.64 35.50 -8.61
CA LYS A 373 28.14 34.67 -9.72
C LYS A 373 27.14 34.66 -10.86
N GLU A 374 27.63 34.47 -12.08
CA GLU A 374 26.75 34.24 -13.22
C GLU A 374 25.97 32.94 -13.03
N VAL A 375 24.67 33.00 -13.31
CA VAL A 375 23.76 31.86 -13.21
C VAL A 375 23.11 31.57 -14.56
N ALA A 376 22.88 30.29 -14.82
CA ALA A 376 22.27 29.82 -16.05
C ALA A 376 20.75 29.96 -15.98
N LEU A 377 20.14 30.58 -16.99
CA LEU A 377 18.69 30.66 -17.17
C LEU A 377 18.28 30.02 -18.50
N CYS A 378 17.08 29.43 -18.56
CA CYS A 378 16.49 29.02 -19.82
C CYS A 378 16.06 30.24 -20.63
N LEU A 379 15.88 30.07 -21.95
CA LEU A 379 15.44 31.14 -22.86
C LEU A 379 14.13 31.83 -22.43
N ALA A 380 13.21 31.10 -21.78
CA ALA A 380 11.98 31.69 -21.28
C ALA A 380 12.24 32.59 -20.05
N CYS A 381 13.01 32.11 -19.07
CA CYS A 381 13.37 32.87 -17.87
C CYS A 381 14.28 34.06 -18.19
N SER A 382 15.16 33.94 -19.20
CA SER A 382 16.03 35.04 -19.61
C SER A 382 15.27 36.21 -20.23
N ARG A 383 14.08 36.00 -20.79
CA ARG A 383 13.24 37.10 -21.31
C ARG A 383 12.50 37.88 -20.21
N ARG A 384 12.47 37.34 -18.99
CA ARG A 384 11.84 37.98 -17.82
C ARG A 384 12.79 38.94 -17.11
N SER A 385 12.24 39.81 -16.27
CA SER A 385 13.02 40.69 -15.41
C SER A 385 13.78 39.89 -14.33
N PRO A 386 14.91 40.39 -13.81
CA PRO A 386 15.62 39.75 -12.70
C PRO A 386 14.75 39.59 -11.45
N GLN A 387 13.85 40.53 -11.19
CA GLN A 387 12.93 40.51 -10.05
C GLN A 387 11.93 39.37 -10.16
N GLU A 388 11.33 39.16 -11.34
CA GLU A 388 10.42 38.03 -11.59
C GLU A 388 11.14 36.69 -11.45
N ASN A 389 12.36 36.57 -11.96
CA ASN A 389 13.16 35.35 -11.81
C ASN A 389 13.50 35.05 -10.34
N SER A 390 13.76 36.08 -9.53
CA SER A 390 13.96 35.94 -8.09
C SER A 390 12.67 35.53 -7.38
N ALA A 391 11.52 36.08 -7.77
CA ALA A 391 10.22 35.74 -7.19
C ALA A 391 9.81 34.29 -7.52
N ASP A 392 9.94 33.86 -8.78
CA ASP A 392 9.67 32.47 -9.20
C ASP A 392 10.52 31.47 -8.40
N ARG A 393 11.79 31.83 -8.15
CA ARG A 393 12.68 31.02 -7.34
C ARG A 393 12.27 31.02 -5.87
N GLU A 394 11.88 32.17 -5.31
CA GLU A 394 11.38 32.28 -3.94
C GLU A 394 10.17 31.36 -3.73
N ASP A 395 9.18 31.40 -4.62
CA ASP A 395 7.99 30.55 -4.57
C ASP A 395 8.33 29.06 -4.61
N ARG A 396 9.30 28.70 -5.46
CA ARG A 396 9.81 27.32 -5.55
C ARG A 396 10.49 26.90 -4.25
N GLU A 397 11.33 27.75 -3.68
CA GLU A 397 12.03 27.52 -2.42
C GLU A 397 11.03 27.34 -1.25
N VAL A 398 9.97 28.16 -1.18
CA VAL A 398 8.86 27.98 -0.24
C VAL A 398 8.19 26.62 -0.42
N CYS A 399 7.88 26.23 -1.66
CA CYS A 399 7.24 24.94 -1.95
C CYS A 399 8.14 23.75 -1.58
N MET A 400 9.44 23.83 -1.84
CA MET A 400 10.40 22.79 -1.48
C MET A 400 10.54 22.66 0.04
N LEU A 401 10.59 23.80 0.75
CA LEU A 401 10.64 23.80 2.20
C LEU A 401 9.36 23.20 2.78
N ALA A 402 8.18 23.61 2.30
CA ALA A 402 6.90 23.03 2.70
C ALA A 402 6.87 21.50 2.57
N ARG A 403 7.34 20.95 1.44
CA ARG A 403 7.47 19.48 1.24
C ARG A 403 8.45 18.84 2.22
N THR A 404 9.56 19.52 2.54
CA THR A 404 10.57 19.04 3.49
C THR A 404 10.03 19.05 4.92
N LEU A 405 9.25 20.06 5.28
CA LEU A 405 8.63 20.20 6.60
C LEU A 405 7.56 19.13 6.86
N MET A 406 6.93 18.58 5.83
CA MET A 406 6.02 17.43 5.98
C MET A 406 6.73 16.15 6.44
N ARG A 407 8.06 16.07 6.30
CA ARG A 407 8.89 14.94 6.76
C ARG A 407 9.37 15.17 8.19
N ARG A 408 10.03 14.15 8.78
CA ARG A 408 10.76 14.29 10.05
C ARG A 408 12.02 15.10 9.78
N ILE A 409 12.20 16.22 10.48
CA ILE A 409 13.42 17.03 10.43
C ILE A 409 14.29 16.69 11.64
N LEU A 410 15.61 16.79 11.53
CA LEU A 410 16.51 16.50 12.64
C LEU A 410 16.72 17.75 13.50
N CYS A 411 16.79 17.55 14.82
CA CYS A 411 17.23 18.59 15.73
C CYS A 411 18.71 18.88 15.49
N SER A 412 19.10 20.13 15.23
CA SER A 412 20.50 20.50 14.97
C SER A 412 21.47 20.17 16.12
N LYS A 413 20.97 20.12 17.36
CA LYS A 413 21.80 19.86 18.55
C LYS A 413 21.95 18.38 18.93
N CYS A 414 20.84 17.65 19.01
CA CYS A 414 20.84 16.27 19.49
C CYS A 414 20.58 15.24 18.38
N GLU A 415 20.42 15.70 17.13
CA GLU A 415 20.15 14.89 15.94
C GLU A 415 18.89 14.02 16.02
N LYS A 416 18.09 14.17 17.08
CA LYS A 416 16.83 13.43 17.23
C LYS A 416 15.81 13.93 16.20
N PRO A 417 15.05 13.02 15.57
CA PRO A 417 14.00 13.39 14.63
C PRO A 417 12.84 14.10 15.35
N ILE A 418 12.45 15.25 14.80
CA ILE A 418 11.31 16.06 15.23
C ILE A 418 10.13 15.78 14.29
N PRO A 419 9.11 15.03 14.75
CA PRO A 419 7.91 14.76 13.95
C PRO A 419 7.14 16.05 13.65
N LYS A 420 6.30 16.04 12.61
CA LYS A 420 5.57 17.24 12.17
C LYS A 420 4.51 17.71 13.18
N GLU A 421 4.04 16.79 14.00
CA GLU A 421 3.04 17.02 15.04
C GLU A 421 3.63 17.70 16.29
N LYS A 422 4.96 17.76 16.40
CA LYS A 422 5.64 18.43 17.52
C LYS A 422 6.11 19.81 17.12
N ARG A 423 6.10 20.75 18.08
CA ARG A 423 6.66 22.09 17.90
C ARG A 423 8.13 22.00 17.48
N ARG A 424 8.46 22.74 16.44
CA ARG A 424 9.82 22.90 15.90
C ARG A 424 10.23 24.34 16.17
N TRP A 425 11.30 24.51 16.94
CA TRP A 425 11.83 25.83 17.25
C TRP A 425 12.89 26.17 16.22
N TRP A 426 12.76 27.30 15.54
CA TRP A 426 13.67 27.70 14.48
C TRP A 426 14.60 28.78 14.98
N ILE A 427 15.90 28.50 14.94
CA ILE A 427 16.93 29.42 15.41
C ILE A 427 17.74 29.90 14.22
N CYS A 428 17.95 31.21 14.16
CA CYS A 428 18.87 31.81 13.20
C CYS A 428 20.32 31.55 13.63
N GLY A 429 21.10 30.90 12.77
CA GLY A 429 22.53 30.65 13.01
C GLY A 429 23.43 31.87 12.86
N ALA A 430 22.91 33.01 12.40
CA ALA A 430 23.66 34.25 12.24
C ALA A 430 23.49 35.24 13.41
N GLY A 431 22.45 35.09 14.23
CA GLY A 431 22.12 36.07 15.27
C GLY A 431 21.52 35.51 16.56
N ASP A 432 21.60 34.19 16.79
CA ASP A 432 21.17 33.52 18.03
C ASP A 432 19.78 33.98 18.56
N HIS A 433 18.81 34.21 17.65
CA HIS A 433 17.41 34.57 17.93
C HIS A 433 16.45 33.57 17.28
N GLU A 434 15.20 33.56 17.74
CA GLU A 434 14.13 32.76 17.16
C GLU A 434 13.65 33.36 15.84
N CYS A 435 13.52 32.53 14.81
CA CYS A 435 12.99 32.90 13.51
C CYS A 435 11.51 32.53 13.42
N HIS A 436 10.66 33.53 13.16
CA HIS A 436 9.19 33.38 13.13
C HIS A 436 8.61 33.41 11.71
N TRP A 437 9.44 33.21 10.69
CA TRP A 437 8.96 33.15 9.32
C TRP A 437 7.91 32.04 9.15
N SER A 438 6.76 32.38 8.58
CA SER A 438 5.64 31.44 8.37
C SER A 438 6.03 30.22 7.51
N GLY A 439 7.02 30.35 6.62
CA GLY A 439 7.52 29.24 5.80
C GLY A 439 8.20 28.13 6.60
N HIS A 440 8.50 28.35 7.87
CA HIS A 440 8.99 27.33 8.80
C HIS A 440 7.89 26.47 9.43
N GLU A 441 6.63 26.88 9.29
CA GLU A 441 5.48 26.14 9.78
C GLU A 441 5.06 25.05 8.79
N VAL A 442 4.54 23.95 9.32
CA VAL A 442 3.98 22.88 8.49
C VAL A 442 2.67 23.40 7.89
N PRO A 443 2.48 23.39 6.56
CA PRO A 443 1.22 23.79 5.94
C PRO A 443 0.06 22.98 6.53
N ARG A 444 -1.02 23.67 6.93
CA ARG A 444 -2.19 23.03 7.55
C ARG A 444 -3.10 22.38 6.52
#